data_AF-A0A1G8LQB4-F1
#
_entry.id   AF-A0A1G8LQB4-F1
#
_cell.length_a   1.000
_cell.length_b   1.000
_cell.length_c   1.000
_cell.angle_alpha   90.00
_cell.angle_beta   90.00
_cell.angle_gamma   90.00
#
_symmetry.space_group_name_H-M   'P 1'
#
loop_
_entity.id
_entity.type
_entity.pdbx_description
1 polymer ?
#
loop_
_entity_poly.entity_id
_entity_poly.type
_entity_poly.pdbx_seq_one_letter_code
_entity_poly.pdbx_strand_id
1 'polypeptide(L)'
;MMKFKVLFLLTIIGLVTCSVNAQRGVRIGYIDTEYILQNVPEYKEASSQLDKKVQQWKTEIETKLNAIEQKKKELDNESVLLTKELYDERYEDITFEEAEVLDYQQKRFGPEGDLMIQKRQLIEPIQDQIFAAVQEIAETKSYDFVFDKSADVVMLYSAERYDMSEQVLRTITRTSKRSQAKSKKERQELEDEEVVPVVSADKDERQQALEDRKASREEQLAAKREEREKAAEERKQAQQDLRDAKKKEAEERRQKVIDERNARSGSTSNEAKTVESDSTAKAKSIVKADSVKVQGTVKKDSVNSKMPKTAAEIAAEERAQKLKDREARQKELEARKQKIIDQRKKAREERERQVKKNDSIAKAKKNEDNN
;
A
#
# COMPACT_ATOMS: atom_id res chain seq x y z
N MET A 1 0.31 65.54 -43.05
CA MET A 1 -0.77 64.70 -42.46
C MET A 1 -0.74 63.24 -42.89
N MET A 2 -0.77 62.88 -44.19
CA MET A 2 -1.01 61.47 -44.62
C MET A 2 -0.08 60.41 -43.99
N LYS A 3 1.23 60.70 -43.82
CA LYS A 3 2.17 59.76 -43.18
C LYS A 3 1.74 59.33 -41.76
N PHE A 4 1.14 60.21 -40.97
CA PHE A 4 0.60 59.87 -39.64
C PHE A 4 -0.67 59.02 -39.72
N LYS A 5 -1.53 59.22 -40.74
CA LYS A 5 -2.69 58.35 -40.97
C LYS A 5 -2.28 56.92 -41.34
N VAL A 6 -1.24 56.77 -42.15
CA VAL A 6 -0.66 55.46 -42.50
C VAL A 6 -0.03 54.78 -41.29
N LEU A 7 0.75 55.51 -40.47
CA LEU A 7 1.34 54.98 -39.24
C LEU A 7 0.25 54.49 -38.26
N PHE A 8 -0.80 55.31 -38.05
CA PHE A 8 -1.92 54.99 -37.18
C PHE A 8 -2.70 53.75 -37.65
N LEU A 9 -2.97 53.65 -38.96
CA LEU A 9 -3.58 52.47 -39.58
C LEU A 9 -2.72 51.21 -39.35
N LEU A 10 -1.40 51.31 -39.55
CA LEU A 10 -0.48 50.19 -39.35
C LEU A 10 -0.42 49.76 -37.88
N THR A 11 -0.45 50.69 -36.91
CA THR A 11 -0.56 50.34 -35.49
C THR A 11 -1.89 49.67 -35.15
N ILE A 12 -3.01 50.09 -35.74
CA ILE A 12 -4.32 49.45 -35.52
C ILE A 12 -4.32 48.02 -36.06
N ILE A 13 -3.79 47.81 -37.27
CA ILE A 13 -3.65 46.46 -37.87
C ILE A 13 -2.77 45.57 -36.98
N GLY A 14 -1.67 46.10 -36.45
CA GLY A 14 -0.78 45.38 -35.53
C GLY A 14 -1.44 45.00 -34.19
N LEU A 15 -2.28 45.87 -33.62
CA LEU A 15 -3.05 45.52 -32.42
C LEU A 15 -4.09 44.42 -32.72
N VAL A 16 -4.81 44.51 -33.85
CA VAL A 16 -5.82 43.52 -34.24
C VAL A 16 -5.20 42.14 -34.47
N THR A 17 -4.02 42.04 -35.09
CA THR A 17 -3.34 40.74 -35.27
C THR A 17 -2.84 40.14 -33.95
N CYS A 18 -2.58 40.96 -32.92
CA CYS A 18 -2.21 40.47 -31.59
C CYS A 18 -3.40 39.78 -30.89
N SER A 19 -4.63 40.29 -31.04
CA SER A 19 -5.83 39.79 -30.37
C SER A 19 -6.23 38.35 -30.75
N VAL A 20 -5.88 37.89 -31.96
CA VAL A 20 -6.34 36.59 -32.50
C VAL A 20 -5.76 35.39 -31.73
N ASN A 21 -4.54 35.52 -31.17
CA ASN A 21 -3.86 34.40 -30.49
C ASN A 21 -4.32 34.16 -29.05
N ALA A 22 -5.24 34.98 -28.51
CA ALA A 22 -5.71 34.89 -27.13
C ALA A 22 -6.82 33.84 -26.91
N GLN A 23 -7.53 33.42 -27.96
CA GLN A 23 -8.65 32.49 -27.86
C GLN A 23 -8.19 31.03 -27.80
N ARG A 24 -7.62 30.61 -26.65
CA ARG A 24 -7.50 29.18 -26.33
C ARG A 24 -8.90 28.61 -26.14
N GLY A 25 -9.39 27.84 -27.11
CA GLY A 25 -10.65 27.10 -26.98
C GLY A 25 -10.56 26.08 -25.85
N VAL A 26 -11.68 25.87 -25.15
CA VAL A 26 -11.77 24.99 -23.98
C VAL A 26 -11.33 23.58 -24.32
N ARG A 27 -10.36 23.07 -23.56
CA ARG A 27 -9.77 21.74 -23.73
C ARG A 27 -10.53 20.74 -22.87
N ILE A 28 -11.42 20.00 -23.53
CA ILE A 28 -12.19 18.93 -22.92
C ILE A 28 -11.52 17.59 -23.23
N GLY A 29 -11.28 16.79 -22.20
CA GLY A 29 -10.96 15.36 -22.30
C GLY A 29 -12.11 14.51 -21.78
N TYR A 30 -12.04 13.19 -22.00
CA TYR A 30 -12.91 12.25 -21.32
C TYR A 30 -12.20 10.94 -20.97
N ILE A 31 -12.77 10.21 -20.03
CA ILE A 31 -12.36 8.87 -19.61
C ILE A 31 -13.58 7.94 -19.58
N ASP A 32 -13.34 6.64 -19.50
CA ASP A 32 -14.34 5.61 -19.19
C ASP A 32 -13.86 4.84 -17.95
N THR A 33 -14.35 5.23 -16.78
CA THR A 33 -13.92 4.65 -15.49
C THR A 33 -14.20 3.15 -15.40
N GLU A 34 -15.34 2.69 -15.91
CA GLU A 34 -15.70 1.26 -15.92
C GLU A 34 -14.74 0.45 -16.81
N TYR A 35 -14.39 0.97 -18.00
CA TYR A 35 -13.36 0.36 -18.85
C TYR A 35 -12.00 0.28 -18.14
N ILE A 36 -11.57 1.36 -17.47
CA ILE A 36 -10.30 1.37 -16.73
C ILE A 36 -10.34 0.33 -15.60
N LEU A 37 -11.39 0.31 -14.78
CA LEU A 37 -11.57 -0.64 -13.68
C LEU A 37 -11.51 -2.10 -14.18
N GLN A 38 -12.26 -2.45 -15.23
CA GLN A 38 -12.27 -3.82 -15.78
C GLN A 38 -10.91 -4.30 -16.30
N ASN A 39 -10.03 -3.39 -16.71
CA ASN A 39 -8.69 -3.70 -17.22
C ASN A 39 -7.58 -3.65 -16.14
N VAL A 40 -7.83 -3.10 -14.95
CA VAL A 40 -6.88 -3.17 -13.82
C VAL A 40 -6.82 -4.61 -13.29
N PRO A 41 -5.65 -5.29 -13.30
CA PRO A 41 -5.55 -6.70 -12.89
C PRO A 41 -5.98 -6.94 -11.43
N GLU A 42 -5.63 -6.02 -10.53
CA GLU A 42 -5.96 -6.08 -9.10
C GLU A 42 -7.47 -6.05 -8.85
N TYR A 43 -8.22 -5.20 -9.58
CA TYR A 43 -9.68 -5.19 -9.56
C TYR A 43 -10.25 -6.53 -10.05
N LYS A 44 -9.74 -7.02 -11.18
CA LYS A 44 -10.22 -8.27 -11.82
C LYS A 44 -10.02 -9.50 -10.92
N GLU A 45 -8.88 -9.61 -10.23
CA GLU A 45 -8.61 -10.68 -9.28
C GLU A 45 -9.51 -10.59 -8.04
N ALA A 46 -9.62 -9.41 -7.42
CA ALA A 46 -10.42 -9.21 -6.22
C ALA A 46 -11.93 -9.32 -6.50
N SER A 47 -12.39 -8.88 -7.67
CA SER A 47 -13.76 -9.05 -8.15
C SER A 47 -14.08 -10.55 -8.34
N SER A 48 -13.18 -11.33 -8.96
CA SER A 48 -13.32 -12.79 -9.04
C SER A 48 -13.36 -13.49 -7.68
N GLN A 49 -12.63 -12.97 -6.68
CA GLN A 49 -12.72 -13.46 -5.29
C GLN A 49 -14.05 -13.08 -4.62
N LEU A 50 -14.60 -11.90 -4.89
CA LEU A 50 -15.90 -11.46 -4.39
C LEU A 50 -17.04 -12.28 -5.02
N ASP A 51 -17.01 -12.51 -6.34
CA ASP A 51 -18.02 -13.34 -7.03
C ASP A 51 -18.06 -14.78 -6.50
N LYS A 52 -16.92 -15.36 -6.11
CA LYS A 52 -16.86 -16.67 -5.44
C LYS A 52 -17.57 -16.66 -4.07
N LYS A 53 -17.37 -15.61 -3.26
CA LYS A 53 -18.12 -15.42 -2.00
C LYS A 53 -19.62 -15.25 -2.25
N VAL A 54 -19.98 -14.51 -3.30
CA VAL A 54 -21.38 -14.30 -3.70
C VAL A 54 -22.05 -15.60 -4.13
N GLN A 55 -21.35 -16.45 -4.89
CA GLN A 55 -21.83 -17.79 -5.22
C GLN A 55 -22.01 -18.65 -3.97
N GLN A 56 -21.04 -18.63 -3.04
CA GLN A 56 -21.14 -19.32 -1.75
C GLN A 56 -22.38 -18.87 -0.95
N TRP A 57 -22.58 -17.57 -0.71
CA TRP A 57 -23.74 -17.07 0.02
C TRP A 57 -25.07 -17.38 -0.67
N LYS A 58 -25.11 -17.40 -2.01
CA LYS A 58 -26.31 -17.86 -2.76
C LYS A 58 -26.60 -19.33 -2.48
N THR A 59 -25.59 -20.22 -2.58
CA THR A 59 -25.77 -21.65 -2.29
C THR A 59 -26.10 -21.93 -0.82
N GLU A 60 -25.60 -21.12 0.13
CA GLU A 60 -25.98 -21.19 1.55
C GLU A 60 -27.46 -20.83 1.77
N ILE A 61 -27.93 -19.74 1.15
CA ILE A 61 -29.34 -19.31 1.22
C ILE A 61 -30.25 -20.36 0.57
N GLU A 62 -29.91 -20.84 -0.62
CA GLU A 62 -30.65 -21.87 -1.35
C GLU A 62 -30.74 -23.18 -0.53
N THR A 63 -29.62 -23.60 0.08
CA THR A 63 -29.60 -24.79 0.95
C THR A 63 -30.49 -24.61 2.18
N LYS A 64 -30.47 -23.43 2.84
CA LYS A 64 -31.37 -23.15 3.97
C LYS A 64 -32.84 -23.09 3.54
N LEU A 65 -33.18 -22.46 2.42
CA LEU A 65 -34.54 -22.38 1.90
C LEU A 65 -35.09 -23.78 1.56
N ASN A 66 -34.30 -24.62 0.91
CA ASN A 66 -34.68 -26.01 0.60
C ASN A 66 -34.91 -26.84 1.88
N ALA A 67 -34.09 -26.65 2.92
CA ALA A 67 -34.28 -27.31 4.22
C ALA A 67 -35.54 -26.84 4.96
N ILE A 68 -35.88 -25.55 4.87
CA ILE A 68 -37.13 -24.98 5.40
C ILE A 68 -38.34 -25.53 4.63
N GLU A 69 -38.27 -25.62 3.30
CA GLU A 69 -39.35 -26.18 2.49
C GLU A 69 -39.60 -27.67 2.80
N GLN A 70 -38.54 -28.43 3.06
CA GLN A 70 -38.63 -29.81 3.55
C GLN A 70 -39.31 -29.86 4.92
N LYS A 71 -38.86 -29.07 5.91
CA LYS A 71 -39.50 -29.00 7.24
C LYS A 71 -40.97 -28.59 7.19
N LYS A 72 -41.36 -27.71 6.27
CA LYS A 72 -42.78 -27.35 6.05
C LYS A 72 -43.58 -28.54 5.53
N LYS A 73 -43.10 -29.22 4.49
CA LYS A 73 -43.74 -30.45 3.97
C LYS A 73 -43.81 -31.56 5.02
N GLU A 74 -42.80 -31.71 5.87
CA GLU A 74 -42.81 -32.64 7.00
C GLU A 74 -43.87 -32.25 8.05
N LEU A 75 -43.95 -30.96 8.43
CA LEU A 75 -44.97 -30.46 9.35
C LEU A 75 -46.39 -30.61 8.79
N ASP A 76 -46.61 -30.33 7.50
CA ASP A 76 -47.89 -30.50 6.83
C ASP A 76 -48.34 -31.98 6.83
N ASN A 77 -47.42 -32.90 6.52
CA ASN A 77 -47.68 -34.35 6.52
C ASN A 77 -47.90 -34.91 7.93
N GLU A 78 -47.13 -34.47 8.93
CA GLU A 78 -47.27 -34.91 10.32
C GLU A 78 -48.41 -34.21 11.08
N SER A 79 -48.97 -33.11 10.54
CA SER A 79 -49.97 -32.26 11.22
C SER A 79 -51.16 -33.03 11.83
N VAL A 80 -51.63 -34.08 11.15
CA VAL A 80 -52.76 -34.93 11.58
C VAL A 80 -52.40 -35.84 12.77
N LEU A 81 -51.11 -36.08 13.00
CA LEU A 81 -50.57 -36.94 14.07
C LEU A 81 -50.06 -36.13 15.27
N LEU A 82 -49.91 -34.81 15.13
CA LEU A 82 -49.34 -33.93 16.15
C LEU A 82 -50.41 -33.37 17.10
N THR A 83 -50.04 -33.13 18.35
CA THR A 83 -50.83 -32.27 19.24
C THR A 83 -50.66 -30.81 18.84
N LYS A 84 -51.69 -29.98 19.05
CA LYS A 84 -51.66 -28.55 18.69
C LYS A 84 -50.43 -27.83 19.25
N GLU A 85 -50.06 -28.11 20.50
CA GLU A 85 -48.90 -27.51 21.17
C GLU A 85 -47.56 -27.82 20.47
N LEU A 86 -47.41 -29.04 19.93
CA LEU A 86 -46.19 -29.48 19.24
C LEU A 86 -46.16 -29.02 17.77
N TYR A 87 -47.34 -28.89 17.14
CA TYR A 87 -47.48 -28.20 15.87
C TYR A 87 -47.12 -26.71 15.99
N ASP A 88 -47.69 -26.01 16.97
CA ASP A 88 -47.45 -24.57 17.21
C ASP A 88 -45.94 -24.32 17.50
N GLU A 89 -45.28 -25.18 18.28
CA GLU A 89 -43.82 -25.10 18.54
C GLU A 89 -42.98 -25.31 17.28
N ARG A 90 -43.25 -26.36 16.48
CA ARG A 90 -42.51 -26.57 15.22
C ARG A 90 -42.74 -25.45 14.21
N TYR A 91 -43.95 -24.88 14.19
CA TYR A 91 -44.26 -23.73 13.34
C TYR A 91 -43.49 -22.47 13.78
N GLU A 92 -43.35 -22.23 15.10
CA GLU A 92 -42.52 -21.14 15.63
C GLU A 92 -41.04 -21.34 15.22
N ASP A 93 -40.47 -22.53 15.41
CA ASP A 93 -39.08 -22.81 15.00
C ASP A 93 -38.87 -22.64 13.47
N ILE A 94 -39.80 -23.10 12.62
CA ILE A 94 -39.73 -22.90 11.16
C ILE A 94 -39.80 -21.41 10.79
N THR A 95 -40.72 -20.64 11.37
CA THR A 95 -40.84 -19.20 11.08
C THR A 95 -39.64 -18.40 11.62
N PHE A 96 -39.01 -18.87 12.70
CA PHE A 96 -37.74 -18.32 13.19
C PHE A 96 -36.58 -18.58 12.22
N GLU A 97 -36.48 -19.79 11.66
CA GLU A 97 -35.48 -20.10 10.62
C GLU A 97 -35.70 -19.28 9.34
N GLU A 98 -36.95 -19.06 8.91
CA GLU A 98 -37.26 -18.16 7.79
C GLU A 98 -36.83 -16.72 8.07
N ALA A 99 -37.10 -16.21 9.27
CA ALA A 99 -36.64 -14.89 9.67
C ALA A 99 -35.10 -14.78 9.70
N GLU A 100 -34.38 -15.83 10.12
CA GLU A 100 -32.92 -15.87 10.08
C GLU A 100 -32.38 -15.91 8.64
N VAL A 101 -33.04 -16.61 7.71
CA VAL A 101 -32.65 -16.61 6.29
C VAL A 101 -32.87 -15.24 5.65
N LEU A 102 -33.99 -14.59 5.91
CA LEU A 102 -34.28 -13.24 5.39
C LEU A 102 -33.32 -12.19 5.96
N ASP A 103 -33.03 -12.23 7.25
CA ASP A 103 -32.01 -11.40 7.91
C ASP A 103 -30.60 -11.66 7.34
N TYR A 104 -30.24 -12.92 7.09
CA TYR A 104 -28.97 -13.26 6.43
C TYR A 104 -28.90 -12.73 5.00
N GLN A 105 -29.96 -12.92 4.20
CA GLN A 105 -30.06 -12.38 2.85
C GLN A 105 -29.95 -10.86 2.84
N GLN A 106 -30.63 -10.16 3.76
CA GLN A 106 -30.55 -8.70 3.87
C GLN A 106 -29.15 -8.22 4.30
N LYS A 107 -28.48 -8.94 5.21
CA LYS A 107 -27.10 -8.65 5.64
C LYS A 107 -26.06 -8.87 4.54
N ARG A 108 -26.25 -9.86 3.66
CA ARG A 108 -25.33 -10.11 2.54
C ARG A 108 -25.63 -9.23 1.32
N PHE A 109 -26.90 -9.10 0.94
CA PHE A 109 -27.35 -8.57 -0.36
C PHE A 109 -28.22 -7.30 -0.28
N GLY A 110 -28.49 -6.77 0.91
CA GLY A 110 -29.19 -5.49 1.07
C GLY A 110 -28.35 -4.27 0.66
N PRO A 111 -28.92 -3.05 0.65
CA PRO A 111 -28.25 -1.83 0.19
C PRO A 111 -26.95 -1.50 0.95
N GLU A 112 -26.93 -1.68 2.27
CA GLU A 112 -25.72 -1.61 3.10
C GLU A 112 -25.28 -3.02 3.55
N GLY A 113 -25.47 -4.01 2.69
CA GLY A 113 -25.04 -5.40 2.92
C GLY A 113 -23.56 -5.62 2.61
N ASP A 114 -23.02 -6.74 3.10
CA ASP A 114 -21.61 -7.12 2.96
C ASP A 114 -21.11 -7.12 1.51
N LEU A 115 -21.98 -7.43 0.53
CA LEU A 115 -21.71 -7.29 -0.90
C LEU A 115 -21.35 -5.85 -1.27
N MET A 116 -22.24 -4.91 -0.95
CA MET A 116 -22.13 -3.51 -1.40
C MET A 116 -20.97 -2.81 -0.69
N ILE A 117 -20.76 -3.14 0.59
CA ILE A 117 -19.61 -2.68 1.37
C ILE A 117 -18.30 -3.20 0.75
N GLN A 118 -18.20 -4.48 0.41
CA GLN A 118 -16.98 -5.03 -0.23
C GLN A 118 -16.76 -4.52 -1.66
N LYS A 119 -17.83 -4.27 -2.43
CA LYS A 119 -17.71 -3.61 -3.75
C LYS A 119 -17.17 -2.19 -3.60
N ARG A 120 -17.74 -1.38 -2.70
CA ARG A 120 -17.29 -0.02 -2.40
C ARG A 120 -15.82 0.00 -1.98
N GLN A 121 -15.45 -0.82 -1.00
CA GLN A 121 -14.07 -0.95 -0.49
C GLN A 121 -13.03 -1.42 -1.53
N LEU A 122 -13.46 -2.13 -2.59
CA LEU A 122 -12.58 -2.53 -3.68
C LEU A 122 -12.44 -1.45 -4.77
N ILE A 123 -13.53 -0.74 -5.05
CA ILE A 123 -13.59 0.28 -6.13
C ILE A 123 -12.95 1.60 -5.67
N GLU A 124 -13.25 2.04 -4.45
CA GLU A 124 -12.80 3.29 -3.82
C GLU A 124 -11.26 3.54 -3.95
N PRO A 125 -10.36 2.64 -3.52
CA PRO A 125 -8.91 2.87 -3.65
C PRO A 125 -8.38 2.84 -5.09
N ILE A 126 -9.17 2.38 -6.06
CA ILE A 126 -8.82 2.39 -7.49
C ILE A 126 -9.39 3.65 -8.16
N GLN A 127 -10.56 4.13 -7.74
CA GLN A 127 -11.09 5.44 -8.12
C GLN A 127 -10.17 6.58 -7.66
N ASP A 128 -9.58 6.49 -6.45
CA ASP A 128 -8.56 7.44 -5.99
C ASP A 128 -7.32 7.46 -6.91
N GLN A 129 -6.87 6.28 -7.37
CA GLN A 129 -5.75 6.16 -8.32
C GLN A 129 -6.10 6.71 -9.71
N ILE A 130 -7.33 6.46 -10.19
CA ILE A 130 -7.87 7.04 -11.42
C ILE A 130 -7.90 8.55 -11.32
N PHE A 131 -8.44 9.11 -10.23
CA PHE A 131 -8.53 10.55 -10.02
C PHE A 131 -7.15 11.22 -9.99
N ALA A 132 -6.19 10.64 -9.27
CA ALA A 132 -4.82 11.16 -9.21
C ALA A 132 -4.11 11.12 -10.58
N ALA A 133 -4.25 10.02 -11.33
CA ALA A 133 -3.68 9.90 -12.69
C ALA A 133 -4.36 10.84 -13.70
N VAL A 134 -5.68 11.04 -13.58
CA VAL A 134 -6.44 12.01 -14.37
C VAL A 134 -5.94 13.43 -14.09
N GLN A 135 -5.74 13.81 -12.82
CA GLN A 135 -5.21 15.11 -12.46
C GLN A 135 -3.79 15.34 -13.05
N GLU A 136 -2.87 14.38 -12.89
CA GLU A 136 -1.51 14.48 -13.45
C GLU A 136 -1.52 14.73 -14.97
N ILE A 137 -2.33 13.99 -15.72
CA ILE A 137 -2.41 14.12 -17.18
C ILE A 137 -3.19 15.39 -17.58
N ALA A 138 -4.21 15.79 -16.82
CA ALA A 138 -4.96 17.02 -17.03
C ALA A 138 -4.06 18.26 -16.87
N GLU A 139 -3.26 18.34 -15.81
CA GLU A 139 -2.27 19.39 -15.61
C GLU A 139 -1.20 19.37 -16.74
N THR A 140 -0.61 18.20 -17.00
CA THR A 140 0.47 18.02 -18.00
C THR A 140 0.06 18.39 -19.42
N LYS A 141 -1.19 18.11 -19.81
CA LYS A 141 -1.73 18.47 -21.14
C LYS A 141 -2.53 19.77 -21.15
N SER A 142 -2.72 20.39 -19.98
CA SER A 142 -3.57 21.56 -19.76
C SER A 142 -4.99 21.36 -20.31
N TYR A 143 -5.69 20.34 -19.80
CA TYR A 143 -7.14 20.20 -19.98
C TYR A 143 -7.88 21.07 -18.97
N ASP A 144 -8.96 21.72 -19.40
CA ASP A 144 -9.80 22.58 -18.56
C ASP A 144 -10.93 21.77 -17.90
N PHE A 145 -11.40 20.71 -18.56
CA PHE A 145 -12.41 19.77 -18.07
C PHE A 145 -12.09 18.33 -18.50
N VAL A 146 -12.40 17.36 -17.63
CA VAL A 146 -12.42 15.93 -17.96
C VAL A 146 -13.77 15.37 -17.52
N PHE A 147 -14.46 14.67 -18.42
CA PHE A 147 -15.74 14.01 -18.13
C PHE A 147 -15.58 12.49 -18.06
N ASP A 148 -16.36 11.84 -17.20
CA ASP A 148 -16.47 10.39 -17.17
C ASP A 148 -17.66 9.93 -18.02
N LYS A 149 -17.38 9.05 -18.99
CA LYS A 149 -18.35 8.38 -19.86
C LYS A 149 -19.15 7.29 -19.13
N SER A 150 -18.67 6.80 -18.00
CA SER A 150 -19.38 5.84 -17.13
C SER A 150 -20.37 6.50 -16.17
N ALA A 151 -20.37 7.84 -16.05
CA ALA A 151 -21.31 8.60 -15.22
C ALA A 151 -22.59 8.97 -16.00
N ASP A 152 -23.57 9.58 -15.31
CA ASP A 152 -24.89 9.97 -15.87
C ASP A 152 -24.85 11.03 -17.01
N VAL A 153 -23.65 11.44 -17.46
CA VAL A 153 -23.45 12.41 -18.54
C VAL A 153 -23.58 11.70 -19.90
N VAL A 154 -24.78 11.73 -20.47
CA VAL A 154 -25.10 11.11 -21.76
C VAL A 154 -24.33 11.76 -22.92
N MET A 155 -23.16 11.21 -23.25
CA MET A 155 -22.31 11.64 -24.35
C MET A 155 -22.64 10.85 -25.63
N LEU A 156 -23.41 11.47 -26.53
CA LEU A 156 -23.90 10.82 -27.76
C LEU A 156 -22.80 10.52 -28.79
N TYR A 157 -21.73 11.33 -28.82
CA TYR A 157 -20.58 11.16 -29.70
C TYR A 157 -19.37 11.90 -29.13
N SER A 158 -18.20 11.27 -29.21
CA SER A 158 -16.91 11.89 -28.94
C SER A 158 -15.90 11.45 -30.01
N ALA A 159 -14.85 12.25 -30.21
CA ALA A 159 -13.72 11.85 -31.04
C ALA A 159 -12.62 11.25 -30.15
N GLU A 160 -12.14 10.07 -30.49
CA GLU A 160 -11.13 9.26 -29.76
C GLU A 160 -9.85 10.05 -29.38
N ARG A 161 -9.50 11.09 -30.14
CA ARG A 161 -8.40 12.02 -29.81
C ARG A 161 -8.54 12.75 -28.46
N TYR A 162 -9.74 12.76 -27.88
CA TYR A 162 -10.03 13.31 -26.54
C TYR A 162 -10.13 12.22 -25.46
N ASP A 163 -10.02 10.95 -25.83
CA ASP A 163 -9.97 9.83 -24.89
C ASP A 163 -8.63 9.84 -24.14
N MET A 164 -8.72 9.65 -22.84
CA MET A 164 -7.58 9.57 -21.94
C MET A 164 -7.51 8.23 -21.21
N SER A 165 -8.48 7.33 -21.43
CA SER A 165 -8.64 6.08 -20.68
C SER A 165 -7.42 5.18 -20.76
N GLU A 166 -6.89 4.95 -21.97
CA GLU A 166 -5.65 4.20 -22.20
C GLU A 166 -4.41 4.79 -21.51
N GLN A 167 -4.36 6.12 -21.39
CA GLN A 167 -3.23 6.82 -20.79
C GLN A 167 -3.30 6.73 -19.26
N VAL A 168 -4.51 6.90 -18.70
CA VAL A 168 -4.81 6.71 -17.28
C VAL A 168 -4.56 5.26 -16.85
N LEU A 169 -5.09 4.28 -17.60
CA LEU A 169 -4.87 2.85 -17.38
C LEU A 169 -3.37 2.48 -17.38
N ARG A 170 -2.59 3.04 -18.32
CA ARG A 170 -1.13 2.86 -18.35
C ARG A 170 -0.44 3.49 -17.15
N THR A 171 -0.81 4.71 -16.74
CA THR A 171 -0.25 5.37 -15.55
C THR A 171 -0.54 4.60 -14.26
N ILE A 172 -1.76 4.08 -14.10
CA ILE A 172 -2.15 3.24 -12.95
C ILE A 172 -1.37 1.92 -12.98
N THR A 173 -1.33 1.23 -14.13
CA THR A 173 -0.64 -0.05 -14.27
C THR A 173 0.86 0.09 -14.01
N ARG A 174 1.51 1.14 -14.53
CA ARG A 174 2.91 1.47 -14.24
C ARG A 174 3.14 1.77 -12.75
N THR A 175 2.20 2.47 -12.10
CA THR A 175 2.28 2.80 -10.67
C THR A 175 2.11 1.56 -9.79
N SER A 176 1.19 0.66 -10.13
CA SER A 176 1.00 -0.62 -9.44
C SER A 176 2.21 -1.56 -9.67
N LYS A 177 2.72 -1.68 -10.91
CA LYS A 177 3.99 -2.39 -11.18
C LYS A 177 5.15 -1.83 -10.34
N ARG A 178 5.30 -0.50 -10.26
CA ARG A 178 6.35 0.17 -9.46
C ARG A 178 6.18 -0.04 -7.95
N SER A 179 4.95 -0.13 -7.43
CA SER A 179 4.70 -0.41 -6.01
C SER A 179 4.99 -1.88 -5.65
N GLN A 180 4.60 -2.81 -6.54
CA GLN A 180 4.83 -4.25 -6.41
C GLN A 180 6.31 -4.65 -6.58
N ALA A 181 7.08 -3.91 -7.38
CA ALA A 181 8.51 -4.13 -7.58
C ALA A 181 9.30 -3.99 -6.27
N LYS A 182 10.02 -5.05 -5.90
CA LYS A 182 10.68 -5.23 -4.58
C LYS A 182 12.15 -4.79 -4.61
N SER A 183 12.77 -4.83 -5.79
CA SER A 183 14.14 -4.38 -6.02
C SER A 183 14.19 -2.95 -6.58
N LYS A 184 15.26 -2.22 -6.25
CA LYS A 184 15.55 -0.93 -6.90
C LYS A 184 15.89 -1.11 -8.39
N LYS A 185 16.39 -2.27 -8.81
CA LYS A 185 16.70 -2.57 -10.22
C LYS A 185 15.43 -2.78 -11.05
N GLU A 186 14.53 -3.64 -10.58
CA GLU A 186 13.22 -3.89 -11.21
C GLU A 186 12.47 -2.58 -11.48
N ARG A 187 12.47 -1.64 -10.53
CA ARG A 187 11.83 -0.32 -10.69
C ARG A 187 12.46 0.56 -11.76
N GLN A 188 13.74 0.39 -12.05
CA GLN A 188 14.48 1.16 -13.04
C GLN A 188 14.36 0.52 -14.43
N GLU A 189 14.44 -0.80 -14.51
CA GLU A 189 14.18 -1.59 -15.72
C GLU A 189 12.73 -1.34 -16.23
N LEU A 190 11.74 -1.32 -15.33
CA LEU A 190 10.34 -0.92 -15.64
C LEU A 190 10.15 0.57 -15.98
N GLU A 191 11.14 1.43 -15.73
CA GLU A 191 11.09 2.84 -16.14
C GLU A 191 11.63 3.05 -17.55
N ASP A 192 12.58 2.21 -17.99
CA ASP A 192 13.22 2.26 -19.30
C ASP A 192 12.47 1.41 -20.37
N GLU A 193 11.84 0.28 -19.99
CA GLU A 193 11.22 -0.68 -20.94
C GLU A 193 9.89 -0.20 -21.57
N GLU A 194 9.06 0.57 -20.86
CA GLU A 194 7.72 0.98 -21.34
C GLU A 194 7.70 2.28 -22.19
N VAL A 195 8.85 2.83 -22.57
CA VAL A 195 8.95 4.06 -23.39
C VAL A 195 8.72 3.76 -24.88
N VAL A 196 7.53 3.24 -25.21
CA VAL A 196 7.06 3.08 -26.60
C VAL A 196 6.66 4.46 -27.14
N PRO A 197 7.32 5.00 -28.18
CA PRO A 197 6.97 6.32 -28.72
C PRO A 197 5.63 6.25 -29.46
N VAL A 198 4.60 6.91 -28.91
CA VAL A 198 3.34 7.15 -29.65
C VAL A 198 3.60 8.24 -30.68
N VAL A 199 3.93 7.80 -31.90
CA VAL A 199 4.18 8.68 -33.05
C VAL A 199 2.95 9.55 -33.30
N SER A 200 3.10 10.83 -33.01
CA SER A 200 2.16 11.90 -33.36
C SER A 200 2.95 12.87 -34.22
N ALA A 201 2.62 12.93 -35.52
CA ALA A 201 3.50 13.39 -36.61
C ALA A 201 3.86 14.89 -36.63
N ASP A 202 3.55 15.63 -35.57
CA ASP A 202 3.69 17.09 -35.46
C ASP A 202 4.78 17.49 -34.43
N LYS A 203 5.78 16.62 -34.16
CA LYS A 203 6.77 16.83 -33.07
C LYS A 203 8.23 16.62 -33.41
N ASP A 204 8.58 16.12 -34.61
CA ASP A 204 9.92 15.64 -34.92
C ASP A 204 11.04 16.67 -34.64
N GLU A 205 10.87 17.93 -35.05
CA GLU A 205 11.87 19.00 -34.83
C GLU A 205 12.25 19.17 -33.35
N ARG A 206 11.29 19.00 -32.43
CA ARG A 206 11.50 19.18 -30.99
C ARG A 206 11.99 17.91 -30.30
N GLN A 207 11.82 16.75 -30.91
CA GLN A 207 12.41 15.50 -30.43
C GLN A 207 13.86 15.36 -30.92
N GLN A 208 14.14 15.64 -32.19
CA GLN A 208 15.50 15.70 -32.76
C GLN A 208 16.39 16.65 -31.93
N ALA A 209 15.95 17.89 -31.69
CA ALA A 209 16.69 18.86 -30.87
C ALA A 209 16.86 18.47 -29.37
N LEU A 210 16.14 17.45 -28.88
CA LEU A 210 16.34 16.86 -27.55
C LEU A 210 17.21 15.60 -27.60
N GLU A 211 17.20 14.86 -28.71
CA GLU A 211 18.01 13.67 -28.96
C GLU A 211 19.45 14.05 -29.30
N ASP A 212 19.68 15.05 -30.16
CA ASP A 212 20.99 15.68 -30.38
C ASP A 212 21.61 16.19 -29.07
N ARG A 213 20.76 16.74 -28.19
CA ARG A 213 21.15 17.26 -26.87
C ARG A 213 21.39 16.16 -25.84
N LYS A 214 20.85 14.94 -26.04
CA LYS A 214 21.21 13.74 -25.26
C LYS A 214 22.52 13.14 -25.79
N ALA A 215 22.63 12.91 -27.09
CA ALA A 215 23.83 12.36 -27.73
C ALA A 215 25.09 13.17 -27.37
N SER A 216 25.08 14.49 -27.61
CA SER A 216 26.19 15.39 -27.25
C SER A 216 26.46 15.47 -25.74
N ARG A 217 25.47 15.16 -24.89
CA ARG A 217 25.64 15.07 -23.42
C ARG A 217 26.25 13.72 -23.00
N GLU A 218 25.91 12.65 -23.70
CA GLU A 218 26.43 11.30 -23.48
C GLU A 218 27.86 11.17 -24.00
N GLU A 219 28.19 11.75 -25.16
CA GLU A 219 29.56 11.89 -25.68
C GLU A 219 30.47 12.64 -24.69
N GLN A 220 30.01 13.78 -24.15
CA GLN A 220 30.73 14.53 -23.10
C GLN A 220 30.94 13.70 -21.82
N LEU A 221 30.03 12.79 -21.49
CA LEU A 221 30.14 11.90 -20.33
C LEU A 221 31.02 10.68 -20.63
N ALA A 222 31.05 10.18 -21.86
CA ALA A 222 31.92 9.10 -22.33
C ALA A 222 33.38 9.55 -22.38
N ALA A 223 33.67 10.68 -23.06
CA ALA A 223 35.01 11.27 -23.10
C ALA A 223 35.57 11.54 -21.68
N LYS A 224 34.70 11.99 -20.75
CA LYS A 224 35.06 12.24 -19.35
C LYS A 224 35.17 10.97 -18.48
N ARG A 225 34.64 9.83 -18.94
CA ARG A 225 34.94 8.50 -18.36
C ARG A 225 36.28 8.01 -18.85
N GLU A 226 36.54 8.06 -20.16
CA GLU A 226 37.84 7.68 -20.74
C GLU A 226 39.01 8.49 -20.16
N GLU A 227 38.85 9.81 -20.02
CA GLU A 227 39.84 10.70 -19.36
C GLU A 227 40.16 10.22 -17.93
N ARG A 228 39.13 9.84 -17.17
CA ARG A 228 39.27 9.32 -15.80
C ARG A 228 39.87 7.92 -15.75
N GLU A 229 39.58 7.08 -16.73
CA GLU A 229 40.12 5.72 -16.82
C GLU A 229 41.60 5.76 -17.20
N LYS A 230 41.99 6.55 -18.21
CA LYS A 230 43.39 6.80 -18.57
C LYS A 230 44.18 7.36 -17.37
N ALA A 231 43.66 8.37 -16.68
CA ALA A 231 44.28 8.91 -15.46
C ALA A 231 44.33 7.92 -14.27
N ALA A 232 43.42 6.93 -14.22
CA ALA A 232 43.46 5.86 -13.23
C ALA A 232 44.50 4.78 -13.58
N GLU A 233 44.69 4.47 -14.87
CA GLU A 233 45.70 3.56 -15.37
C GLU A 233 47.12 4.12 -15.22
N GLU A 234 47.35 5.38 -15.59
CA GLU A 234 48.62 6.09 -15.33
C GLU A 234 48.97 6.07 -13.84
N ARG A 235 48.00 6.37 -12.96
CA ARG A 235 48.17 6.33 -11.51
C ARG A 235 48.46 4.91 -10.99
N LYS A 236 47.95 3.88 -11.65
CA LYS A 236 48.19 2.46 -11.33
C LYS A 236 49.59 2.04 -11.77
N GLN A 237 50.02 2.40 -12.97
CA GLN A 237 51.38 2.16 -13.48
C GLN A 237 52.41 2.84 -12.58
N ALA A 238 52.25 4.14 -12.28
CA ALA A 238 53.14 4.87 -11.37
C ALA A 238 53.20 4.26 -9.95
N GLN A 239 52.14 3.58 -9.48
CA GLN A 239 52.19 2.81 -8.23
C GLN A 239 52.90 1.46 -8.36
N GLN A 240 52.89 0.83 -9.54
CA GLN A 240 53.64 -0.40 -9.81
C GLN A 240 55.13 -0.09 -9.94
N ASP A 241 55.52 0.93 -10.72
CA ASP A 241 56.91 1.36 -10.86
C ASP A 241 57.54 1.75 -9.51
N LEU A 242 56.79 2.47 -8.66
CA LEU A 242 57.25 2.87 -7.33
C LEU A 242 57.35 1.69 -6.36
N ARG A 243 56.55 0.62 -6.54
CA ARG A 243 56.70 -0.65 -5.80
C ARG A 243 57.92 -1.43 -6.27
N ASP A 244 58.14 -1.54 -7.57
CA ASP A 244 59.24 -2.30 -8.14
C ASP A 244 60.60 -1.61 -7.94
N ALA A 245 60.64 -0.28 -7.94
CA ALA A 245 61.79 0.50 -7.48
C ALA A 245 62.13 0.21 -6.01
N LYS A 246 61.12 0.23 -5.11
CA LYS A 246 61.30 -0.12 -3.69
C LYS A 246 61.69 -1.59 -3.48
N LYS A 247 61.21 -2.50 -4.34
CA LYS A 247 61.60 -3.92 -4.31
C LYS A 247 63.07 -4.08 -4.68
N LYS A 248 63.55 -3.44 -5.75
CA LYS A 248 64.97 -3.41 -6.14
C LYS A 248 65.84 -2.77 -5.05
N GLU A 249 65.43 -1.64 -4.49
CA GLU A 249 66.11 -0.97 -3.36
C GLU A 249 66.23 -1.89 -2.12
N ALA A 250 65.18 -2.68 -1.82
CA ALA A 250 65.18 -3.65 -0.73
C ALA A 250 66.02 -4.90 -1.05
N GLU A 251 66.06 -5.35 -2.31
CA GLU A 251 66.90 -6.46 -2.77
C GLU A 251 68.40 -6.07 -2.75
N GLU A 252 68.75 -4.86 -3.20
CA GLU A 252 70.09 -4.29 -3.05
C GLU A 252 70.51 -4.17 -1.58
N ARG A 253 69.62 -3.67 -0.70
CA ARG A 253 69.90 -3.60 0.75
C ARG A 253 70.13 -4.98 1.35
N ARG A 254 69.35 -5.99 0.94
CA ARG A 254 69.55 -7.38 1.36
C ARG A 254 70.89 -7.92 0.89
N GLN A 255 71.26 -7.69 -0.37
CA GLN A 255 72.54 -8.11 -0.92
C GLN A 255 73.71 -7.48 -0.16
N LYS A 256 73.69 -6.15 0.01
CA LYS A 256 74.72 -5.40 0.79
C LYS A 256 74.87 -5.95 2.22
N VAL A 257 73.79 -6.32 2.89
CA VAL A 257 73.82 -6.94 4.24
C VAL A 257 74.32 -8.39 4.22
N ILE A 258 74.08 -9.14 3.14
CA ILE A 258 74.65 -10.48 2.94
C ILE A 258 76.16 -10.38 2.69
N ASP A 259 76.59 -9.46 1.85
CA ASP A 259 78.01 -9.24 1.54
C ASP A 259 78.79 -8.76 2.77
N GLU A 260 78.23 -7.81 3.54
CA GLU A 260 78.78 -7.36 4.82
C GLU A 260 78.84 -8.49 5.87
N ARG A 261 77.83 -9.38 5.88
CA ARG A 261 77.83 -10.57 6.77
C ARG A 261 78.88 -11.59 6.33
N ASN A 262 79.04 -11.83 5.04
CA ASN A 262 80.05 -12.74 4.51
C ASN A 262 81.47 -12.21 4.80
N ALA A 263 81.69 -10.90 4.66
CA ALA A 263 82.93 -10.25 5.06
C ALA A 263 83.21 -10.40 6.57
N ARG A 264 82.21 -10.22 7.45
CA ARG A 264 82.35 -10.52 8.89
C ARG A 264 82.55 -12.01 9.19
N SER A 265 81.94 -12.91 8.42
CA SER A 265 82.10 -14.36 8.58
C SER A 265 83.52 -14.84 8.25
N GLY A 266 84.28 -14.09 7.44
CA GLY A 266 85.72 -14.30 7.24
C GLY A 266 86.60 -13.79 8.39
N SER A 267 86.02 -13.10 9.39
CA SER A 267 86.73 -12.42 10.47
C SER A 267 86.08 -12.71 11.83
N THR A 268 85.99 -13.99 12.20
CA THR A 268 85.58 -14.42 13.56
C THR A 268 86.78 -15.00 14.32
N SER A 269 87.70 -14.13 14.71
CA SER A 269 88.78 -14.44 15.65
C SER A 269 89.04 -13.26 16.57
N ASN A 270 89.08 -13.56 17.88
CA ASN A 270 89.48 -12.71 19.00
C ASN A 270 88.54 -11.62 19.56
N GLU A 271 88.34 -11.77 20.87
CA GLU A 271 88.34 -10.73 21.92
C GLU A 271 87.09 -9.87 22.13
N ALA A 272 86.38 -10.22 23.21
CA ALA A 272 85.40 -9.38 23.89
C ALA A 272 86.06 -8.69 25.10
N LYS A 273 85.59 -7.48 25.46
CA LYS A 273 85.65 -7.06 26.87
C LYS A 273 84.68 -5.94 27.28
N THR A 274 84.20 -6.09 28.51
CA THR A 274 83.68 -5.08 29.44
C THR A 274 82.36 -4.36 29.12
N VAL A 275 81.65 -4.12 30.22
CA VAL A 275 80.36 -3.44 30.35
C VAL A 275 80.60 -2.29 31.32
N GLU A 276 80.01 -1.12 31.08
CA GLU A 276 79.35 -0.35 32.14
C GLU A 276 78.32 0.65 31.59
N SER A 277 77.50 1.18 32.49
CA SER A 277 76.30 1.95 32.20
C SER A 277 76.46 3.42 32.51
N ASP A 278 75.76 4.30 31.78
CA ASP A 278 75.16 5.48 32.41
C ASP A 278 73.83 5.87 31.73
N SER A 279 73.23 6.97 32.20
CA SER A 279 71.79 7.20 32.24
C SER A 279 71.44 8.70 32.23
N THR A 280 70.14 9.01 32.24
CA THR A 280 69.61 10.31 32.72
C THR A 280 69.86 11.57 31.86
N ALA A 281 69.03 11.75 30.83
CA ALA A 281 68.10 12.90 30.65
C ALA A 281 68.70 14.36 30.51
N LYS A 282 67.98 15.50 30.38
CA LYS A 282 66.54 15.84 30.33
C LYS A 282 66.28 17.25 29.74
N ALA A 283 65.33 17.44 28.82
CA ALA A 283 64.59 18.71 28.59
C ALA A 283 63.32 18.40 27.75
N LYS A 284 62.07 18.59 28.17
CA LYS A 284 61.28 19.78 28.58
C LYS A 284 60.84 20.71 27.41
N SER A 285 59.61 21.25 27.34
CA SER A 285 58.26 20.95 27.92
C SER A 285 57.25 22.08 27.62
N ILE A 286 55.93 21.86 27.89
CA ILE A 286 54.81 22.87 27.94
C ILE A 286 54.38 23.31 26.53
N VAL A 287 53.10 23.58 26.18
CA VAL A 287 51.73 23.59 26.78
C VAL A 287 50.97 22.32 26.28
N LYS A 288 49.91 21.67 26.81
CA LYS A 288 48.90 21.67 27.91
C LYS A 288 47.92 22.83 28.18
N ALA A 289 46.71 22.72 27.62
CA ALA A 289 45.46 23.26 28.18
C ALA A 289 44.44 22.11 28.37
N ASP A 290 43.61 22.17 29.42
CA ASP A 290 42.76 21.08 29.91
C ASP A 290 41.65 21.66 30.80
N SER A 291 40.39 21.27 30.59
CA SER A 291 39.25 21.73 31.39
C SER A 291 38.10 20.72 31.38
N VAL A 292 37.49 20.54 32.56
CA VAL A 292 36.71 19.34 32.90
C VAL A 292 35.20 19.60 32.95
N LYS A 293 34.45 18.62 32.42
CA LYS A 293 33.06 18.24 32.75
C LYS A 293 32.45 18.89 33.99
N VAL A 294 31.24 19.47 33.84
CA VAL A 294 30.29 19.70 34.94
C VAL A 294 28.90 19.16 34.54
N GLN A 295 28.24 18.45 35.46
CA GLN A 295 26.83 18.06 35.33
C GLN A 295 25.97 19.08 36.11
N GLY A 296 24.92 19.62 35.49
CA GLY A 296 23.99 20.55 36.13
C GLY A 296 22.57 19.98 36.21
N THR A 297 22.19 19.43 37.36
CA THR A 297 20.80 19.07 37.66
C THR A 297 20.06 20.23 38.31
N VAL A 298 18.89 20.61 37.80
CA VAL A 298 17.95 21.52 38.47
C VAL A 298 16.60 20.79 38.63
N LYS A 299 15.88 21.08 39.71
CA LYS A 299 14.69 20.35 40.16
C LYS A 299 13.40 20.82 39.48
N LYS A 300 12.34 20.04 39.67
CA LYS A 300 10.95 20.51 39.60
C LYS A 300 10.77 21.77 40.45
N ASP A 301 9.93 22.68 39.95
CA ASP A 301 8.89 23.32 40.75
C ASP A 301 7.57 23.24 39.98
N SER A 302 6.44 23.29 40.69
CA SER A 302 5.11 23.01 40.11
C SER A 302 4.24 24.24 40.00
N VAL A 303 3.78 24.55 38.79
CA VAL A 303 2.61 25.42 38.56
C VAL A 303 1.61 24.69 37.67
N ASN A 304 0.35 24.67 38.12
CA ASN A 304 -0.76 24.00 37.46
C ASN A 304 -1.11 24.68 36.11
N SER A 305 -0.93 23.96 35.00
CA SER A 305 -1.61 24.26 33.75
C SER A 305 -2.04 22.97 33.05
N LYS A 306 -3.33 22.85 32.73
CA LYS A 306 -3.82 21.78 31.85
C LYS A 306 -3.47 22.14 30.42
N MET A 307 -2.37 21.59 29.90
CA MET A 307 -2.19 21.53 28.45
C MET A 307 -3.39 20.78 27.85
N PRO A 308 -4.01 21.28 26.76
CA PRO A 308 -5.02 20.51 26.06
C PRO A 308 -4.38 19.24 25.49
N LYS A 309 -5.04 18.09 25.68
CA LYS A 309 -4.62 16.81 25.08
C LYS A 309 -4.47 17.00 23.57
N THR A 310 -3.42 16.42 22.98
CA THR A 310 -3.25 16.48 21.53
C THR A 310 -4.42 15.76 20.83
N ALA A 311 -4.79 16.19 19.63
CA ALA A 311 -5.91 15.57 18.89
C ALA A 311 -5.72 14.06 18.68
N ALA A 312 -4.47 13.59 18.59
CA ALA A 312 -4.12 12.18 18.51
C ALA A 312 -4.41 11.41 19.82
N GLU A 313 -4.15 12.01 21.00
CA GLU A 313 -4.49 11.42 22.30
C GLU A 313 -6.00 11.35 22.51
N ILE A 314 -6.73 12.42 22.13
CA ILE A 314 -8.21 12.44 22.22
C ILE A 314 -8.80 11.34 21.33
N ALA A 315 -8.33 11.23 20.08
CA ALA A 315 -8.76 10.17 19.17
C ALA A 315 -8.37 8.76 19.65
N ALA A 316 -7.24 8.59 20.34
CA ALA A 316 -6.85 7.31 20.95
C ALA A 316 -7.73 6.96 22.16
N GLU A 317 -8.06 7.93 23.00
CA GLU A 317 -8.93 7.77 24.17
C GLU A 317 -10.38 7.45 23.75
N GLU A 318 -10.91 8.14 22.73
CA GLU A 318 -12.20 7.79 22.12
C GLU A 318 -12.22 6.38 21.53
N ARG A 319 -11.15 5.97 20.83
CA ARG A 319 -11.03 4.59 20.30
C ARG A 319 -11.01 3.57 21.44
N ALA A 320 -10.31 3.86 22.54
CA ALA A 320 -10.29 3.01 23.73
C ALA A 320 -11.65 2.96 24.46
N GLN A 321 -12.45 4.03 24.46
CA GLN A 321 -13.83 4.03 24.95
C GLN A 321 -14.74 3.19 24.03
N LYS A 322 -14.74 3.47 22.72
CA LYS A 322 -15.53 2.73 21.71
C LYS A 322 -15.24 1.23 21.69
N LEU A 323 -14.01 0.81 22.00
CA LEU A 323 -13.65 -0.60 22.22
C LEU A 323 -14.28 -1.19 23.50
N LYS A 324 -14.21 -0.48 24.63
CA LYS A 324 -14.85 -0.92 25.89
C LYS A 324 -16.37 -1.00 25.77
N ASP A 325 -17.00 -0.06 25.08
CA ASP A 325 -18.45 -0.07 24.83
C ASP A 325 -18.86 -1.25 23.94
N ARG A 326 -18.04 -1.56 22.92
CA ARG A 326 -18.22 -2.76 22.08
C ARG A 326 -18.08 -4.05 22.89
N GLU A 327 -17.07 -4.15 23.74
CA GLU A 327 -16.91 -5.31 24.63
C GLU A 327 -18.07 -5.45 25.62
N ALA A 328 -18.54 -4.34 26.22
CA ALA A 328 -19.68 -4.34 27.13
C ALA A 328 -20.95 -4.84 26.42
N ARG A 329 -21.21 -4.34 25.20
CA ARG A 329 -22.34 -4.77 24.37
C ARG A 329 -22.23 -6.23 23.91
N GLN A 330 -21.02 -6.74 23.66
CA GLN A 330 -20.80 -8.17 23.39
C GLN A 330 -21.12 -9.03 24.63
N LYS A 331 -20.61 -8.65 25.80
CA LYS A 331 -20.88 -9.33 27.08
C LYS A 331 -22.38 -9.30 27.44
N GLU A 332 -23.08 -8.22 27.14
CA GLU A 332 -24.54 -8.11 27.29
C GLU A 332 -25.29 -9.07 26.34
N LEU A 333 -24.91 -9.12 25.06
CA LEU A 333 -25.49 -10.03 24.07
C LEU A 333 -25.24 -11.51 24.43
N GLU A 334 -24.06 -11.85 24.94
CA GLU A 334 -23.73 -13.19 25.43
C GLU A 334 -24.55 -13.55 26.68
N ALA A 335 -24.66 -12.65 27.66
CA ALA A 335 -25.52 -12.85 28.83
C ALA A 335 -27.00 -12.97 28.45
N ARG A 336 -27.47 -12.25 27.42
CA ARG A 336 -28.83 -12.39 26.87
C ARG A 336 -29.03 -13.73 26.17
N LYS A 337 -28.06 -14.21 25.38
CA LYS A 337 -28.08 -15.56 24.78
C LYS A 337 -28.11 -16.65 25.85
N GLN A 338 -27.28 -16.56 26.89
CA GLN A 338 -27.27 -17.50 28.01
C GLN A 338 -28.63 -17.53 28.73
N LYS A 339 -29.22 -16.38 29.05
CA LYS A 339 -30.57 -16.30 29.63
C LYS A 339 -31.63 -17.00 28.77
N ILE A 340 -31.61 -16.82 27.45
CA ILE A 340 -32.54 -17.48 26.51
C ILE A 340 -32.31 -19.00 26.51
N ILE A 341 -31.06 -19.46 26.50
CA ILE A 341 -30.72 -20.88 26.56
C ILE A 341 -31.20 -21.51 27.86
N ASP A 342 -31.01 -20.84 29.00
CA ASP A 342 -31.43 -21.37 30.30
C ASP A 342 -32.97 -21.26 30.52
N GLN A 343 -33.64 -20.30 29.89
CA GLN A 343 -35.11 -20.28 29.77
C GLN A 343 -35.61 -21.47 28.95
N ARG A 344 -35.03 -21.73 27.77
CA ARG A 344 -35.37 -22.90 26.93
C ARG A 344 -35.12 -24.23 27.66
N LYS A 345 -34.01 -24.37 28.41
CA LYS A 345 -33.76 -25.55 29.27
C LYS A 345 -34.83 -25.72 30.35
N LYS A 346 -35.18 -24.66 31.08
CA LYS A 346 -36.20 -24.72 32.14
C LYS A 346 -37.58 -25.09 31.59
N ALA A 347 -37.99 -24.48 30.48
CA ALA A 347 -39.24 -24.83 29.80
C ALA A 347 -39.26 -26.30 29.37
N ARG A 348 -38.15 -26.83 28.84
CA ARG A 348 -38.00 -28.25 28.52
C ARG A 348 -38.08 -29.15 29.76
N GLU A 349 -37.35 -28.83 30.82
CA GLU A 349 -37.42 -29.60 32.07
C GLU A 349 -38.84 -29.61 32.67
N GLU A 350 -39.55 -28.48 32.59
CA GLU A 350 -40.92 -28.36 33.09
C GLU A 350 -41.90 -29.19 32.26
N ARG A 351 -41.81 -29.14 30.92
CA ARG A 351 -42.55 -30.05 30.03
C ARG A 351 -42.22 -31.52 30.32
N GLU A 352 -40.95 -31.89 30.47
CA GLU A 352 -40.56 -33.27 30.81
C GLU A 352 -41.13 -33.72 32.18
N ARG A 353 -41.26 -32.82 33.17
CA ARG A 353 -41.93 -33.09 34.45
C ARG A 353 -43.44 -33.24 34.29
N GLN A 354 -44.09 -32.42 33.47
CA GLN A 354 -45.53 -32.52 33.17
C GLN A 354 -45.84 -33.84 32.43
N VAL A 355 -45.06 -34.23 31.43
CA VAL A 355 -45.20 -35.52 30.73
C VAL A 355 -45.06 -36.69 31.71
N LYS A 356 -44.03 -36.68 32.59
CA LYS A 356 -43.85 -37.72 33.62
C LYS A 356 -45.01 -37.78 34.62
N LYS A 357 -45.61 -36.64 34.97
CA LYS A 357 -46.81 -36.59 35.82
C LYS A 357 -48.06 -37.15 35.11
N ASN A 358 -48.23 -36.83 33.83
CA ASN A 358 -49.37 -37.32 33.05
C ASN A 358 -49.28 -38.84 32.81
N ASP A 359 -48.08 -39.37 32.51
CA ASP A 359 -47.81 -40.81 32.38
C ASP A 359 -48.03 -41.58 33.70
N SER A 360 -47.66 -41.00 34.85
CA SER A 360 -47.95 -41.64 36.14
C SER A 360 -49.45 -41.67 36.47
N ILE A 361 -50.21 -40.62 36.11
CA ILE A 361 -51.68 -40.59 36.25
C ILE A 361 -52.35 -41.59 35.32
N ALA A 362 -51.86 -41.74 34.08
CA ALA A 362 -52.36 -42.73 33.13
C ALA A 362 -52.12 -44.17 33.63
N LYS A 363 -50.95 -44.45 34.22
CA LYS A 363 -50.63 -45.74 34.84
C LYS A 363 -51.45 -46.03 36.09
N ALA A 364 -51.75 -45.01 36.91
CA ALA A 364 -52.61 -45.17 38.08
C ALA A 364 -54.02 -45.64 37.69
N LYS A 365 -54.69 -44.91 36.78
CA LYS A 365 -56.02 -45.30 36.28
C LYS A 365 -56.04 -46.70 35.67
N LYS A 366 -55.03 -47.03 34.86
CA LYS A 366 -54.94 -48.35 34.22
C LYS A 366 -54.78 -49.50 35.22
N ASN A 367 -54.35 -49.26 36.45
CA ASN A 367 -54.37 -50.25 37.52
C ASN A 367 -55.70 -50.29 38.29
N GLU A 368 -56.43 -49.17 38.38
CA GLU A 368 -57.79 -49.13 38.93
C GLU A 368 -58.80 -49.84 38.01
N ASP A 369 -58.65 -49.72 36.69
CA ASP A 369 -59.51 -50.38 35.68
C ASP A 369 -59.25 -51.91 35.54
N ASN A 370 -58.33 -52.50 36.33
CA ASN A 370 -57.92 -53.92 36.22
C ASN A 370 -58.05 -54.71 37.53
N ASN A 371 -58.81 -54.23 38.52
CA ASN A 371 -58.96 -54.83 39.85
C ASN A 371 -60.41 -54.69 40.38
#